data_AF-A0A2S7TYB9-F1
#
_entry.id   AF-A0A2S7TYB9-F1
#
_cell.length_a   1.000
_cell.length_b   1.000
_cell.length_c   1.000
_cell.angle_alpha   90.00
_cell.angle_beta   90.00
_cell.angle_gamma   90.00
#
_symmetry.space_group_name_H-M   'P 1'
#
loop_
_entity.id
_entity.type
_entity.pdbx_description
1 polymer ?
#
loop_
_entity_poly.entity_id
_entity_poly.type
_entity_poly.pdbx_seq_one_letter_code
_entity_poly.pdbx_strand_id
1 'polypeptide(L)'
;MNSDFFNLAGYISVFLWGVVPILWVIYAITGPRRWLCPMALMLAIVAFFFARHNSTNYVNLIQPDRSEEIAAQQALEEASRQAIKDSRGKDLSDVRFAEDSASDSLDRAGMEQDDLKYMDQVNKTGTPDWKKGKKSRTAGGVDDGSVESAVGGGNAIKAADSEFLEGMEEAVPVVMMEEDLAMAHRLDSLNLKTIRFLIALGLVMVGYDYLKRANIYGKESFPLSLPSAWLNGLTPLPVVVERPSPADLARLAKRGDSFVYLTDDKESTAKIPESFRRVSLCREKVDVLRAESELGTIDNDFIFETIWFGRSSFVVDSAARSEQLIERFLELLTKRKETRAKVKQSVHVVWDLKTPMPEVQKQNFAILAKATGFSLILNSQGNTAD
;
A
#
# COMPACT_ATOMS: atom_id res chain seq x y z
N MET A 1 34.95 -8.08 -2.36
CA MET A 1 33.48 -8.02 -2.26
C MET A 1 33.02 -7.31 -3.53
N ASN A 2 32.54 -8.05 -4.52
CA ASN A 2 32.16 -7.49 -5.82
C ASN A 2 31.00 -6.50 -5.63
N SER A 3 31.12 -5.31 -6.20
CA SER A 3 30.10 -4.25 -6.19
C SER A 3 29.01 -4.47 -7.25
N ASP A 4 28.98 -5.64 -7.87
CA ASP A 4 28.27 -5.85 -9.13
C ASP A 4 27.02 -6.72 -8.93
N PHE A 5 26.53 -6.83 -7.70
CA PHE A 5 25.29 -7.57 -7.43
C PHE A 5 24.05 -6.86 -7.99
N PHE A 6 24.09 -5.53 -8.12
CA PHE A 6 22.99 -4.71 -8.61
C PHE A 6 23.47 -3.66 -9.61
N ASN A 7 22.58 -3.24 -10.50
CA ASN A 7 22.76 -2.01 -11.27
C ASN A 7 22.50 -0.79 -10.34
N LEU A 8 22.86 0.42 -10.78
CA LEU A 8 22.61 1.69 -10.09
C LEU A 8 21.16 1.80 -9.58
N ALA A 9 20.17 1.34 -10.36
CA ALA A 9 18.77 1.29 -9.95
C ALA A 9 18.53 0.41 -8.70
N GLY A 10 19.19 -0.74 -8.59
CA GLY A 10 19.11 -1.59 -7.40
C GLY A 10 19.74 -0.94 -6.18
N TYR A 11 20.88 -0.26 -6.33
CA TYR A 11 21.48 0.51 -5.23
C TYR A 11 20.62 1.69 -4.78
N ILE A 12 20.03 2.43 -5.73
CA ILE A 12 19.07 3.51 -5.43
C ILE A 12 17.87 2.95 -4.68
N SER A 13 17.33 1.81 -5.11
CA SER A 13 16.24 1.13 -4.40
C SER A 13 16.61 0.84 -2.94
N VAL A 14 17.81 0.27 -2.70
CA VAL A 14 18.27 -0.07 -1.34
C VAL A 14 18.40 1.17 -0.47
N PHE A 15 18.99 2.23 -1.01
CA PHE A 15 19.08 3.52 -0.33
C PHE A 15 17.70 4.08 0.04
N LEU A 16 16.76 4.10 -0.92
CA LEU A 16 15.43 4.67 -0.72
C LEU A 16 14.63 3.93 0.35
N TRP A 17 14.61 2.60 0.34
CA TRP A 17 13.89 1.88 1.39
C TRP A 17 14.62 1.95 2.74
N GLY A 18 15.95 2.11 2.76
CA GLY A 18 16.71 2.37 3.99
C GLY A 18 16.36 3.71 4.66
N VAL A 19 15.93 4.72 3.90
CA VAL A 19 15.46 6.02 4.42
C VAL A 19 14.07 5.91 5.07
N VAL A 20 13.20 5.01 4.61
CA VAL A 20 11.83 4.83 5.13
C VAL A 20 11.77 4.60 6.65
N PRO A 21 12.51 3.64 7.25
CA PRO A 21 12.49 3.44 8.70
C PRO A 21 13.05 4.65 9.46
N ILE A 22 14.03 5.38 8.91
CA ILE A 22 14.57 6.61 9.50
C ILE A 22 13.46 7.65 9.62
N LEU A 23 12.64 7.83 8.58
CA LEU A 23 11.50 8.75 8.61
C LEU A 23 10.45 8.34 9.65
N TRP A 24 10.23 7.04 9.85
CA TRP A 24 9.32 6.56 10.90
C TRP A 24 9.88 6.74 12.32
N VAL A 25 11.20 6.61 12.51
CA VAL A 25 11.86 6.96 13.78
C VAL A 25 11.71 8.46 14.06
N ILE A 26 11.94 9.32 13.06
CA ILE A 26 11.71 10.76 13.18
C ILE A 26 10.25 11.06 13.52
N TYR A 27 9.29 10.36 12.89
CA TYR A 27 7.87 10.47 13.20
C TYR A 27 7.57 10.06 14.66
N ALA A 28 8.19 8.98 15.15
CA ALA A 28 8.01 8.53 16.54
C ALA A 28 8.52 9.57 17.55
N ILE A 29 9.62 10.28 17.25
CA ILE A 29 10.20 11.32 18.11
C ILE A 29 9.43 12.64 18.02
N THR A 30 9.13 13.11 16.81
CA THR A 30 8.56 14.45 16.56
C THR A 30 7.04 14.49 16.64
N GLY A 31 6.39 13.33 16.65
CA GLY A 31 4.94 13.20 16.74
C GLY A 31 4.21 13.37 15.39
N PRO A 32 2.87 13.43 15.42
CA PRO A 32 2.05 13.37 14.21
C PRO A 32 2.22 14.60 13.32
N ARG A 33 2.67 14.38 12.07
CA ARG A 33 2.85 15.41 11.04
C ARG A 33 2.25 14.97 9.71
N ARG A 34 1.51 15.88 9.06
CA ARG A 34 0.67 15.60 7.87
C ARG A 34 1.39 14.96 6.69
N TRP A 35 2.70 15.14 6.59
CA TRP A 35 3.47 14.78 5.41
C TRP A 35 4.50 13.67 5.63
N LEU A 36 4.91 13.38 6.88
CA LEU A 36 6.00 12.42 7.14
C LEU A 36 5.63 10.98 6.76
N CYS A 37 4.50 10.45 7.26
CA CYS A 37 4.06 9.09 6.93
C CYS A 37 3.71 8.93 5.43
N PRO A 38 2.98 9.86 4.78
CA PRO A 38 2.76 9.79 3.34
C PRO A 38 4.04 9.86 2.51
N MET A 39 5.01 10.71 2.89
CA MET A 39 6.29 10.80 2.18
C MET A 39 7.10 9.51 2.29
N ALA A 40 7.13 8.89 3.48
CA ALA A 40 7.78 7.59 3.67
C ALA A 40 7.13 6.49 2.82
N LEU A 41 5.79 6.46 2.72
CA LEU A 41 5.08 5.54 1.85
C LEU A 41 5.41 5.79 0.36
N MET A 42 5.43 7.05 -0.07
CA MET A 42 5.80 7.41 -1.45
C MET A 42 7.23 6.96 -1.79
N LEU A 43 8.19 7.14 -0.87
CA LEU A 43 9.56 6.66 -1.05
C LEU A 43 9.62 5.14 -1.17
N ALA A 44 8.85 4.40 -0.38
CA ALA A 44 8.76 2.94 -0.49
C ALA A 44 8.17 2.49 -1.85
N ILE A 45 7.15 3.20 -2.36
CA ILE A 45 6.57 2.95 -3.68
C ILE A 45 7.60 3.24 -4.79
N VAL A 46 8.34 4.34 -4.71
CA VAL A 46 9.40 4.66 -5.68
C VAL A 46 10.51 3.62 -5.63
N ALA A 47 10.94 3.20 -4.43
CA ALA A 47 11.91 2.11 -4.26
C ALA A 47 11.44 0.82 -4.93
N PHE A 48 10.14 0.50 -4.85
CA PHE A 48 9.57 -0.68 -5.51
C PHE A 48 9.74 -0.65 -7.03
N PHE A 49 9.52 0.50 -7.67
CA PHE A 49 9.71 0.62 -9.12
C PHE A 49 11.17 0.42 -9.52
N PHE A 50 12.11 1.00 -8.77
CA PHE A 50 13.55 0.79 -9.01
C PHE A 50 13.98 -0.66 -8.75
N ALA A 51 13.50 -1.29 -7.69
CA ALA A 51 13.76 -2.70 -7.41
C ALA A 51 13.23 -3.60 -8.52
N ARG A 52 12.00 -3.34 -8.98
CA ARG A 52 11.38 -4.12 -10.05
C ARG A 52 12.15 -3.97 -11.36
N HIS A 53 12.56 -2.75 -11.70
CA HIS A 53 13.38 -2.48 -12.88
C HIS A 53 14.74 -3.18 -12.81
N ASN A 54 15.41 -3.16 -11.65
CA ASN A 54 16.67 -3.87 -11.44
C ASN A 54 16.50 -5.40 -11.57
N SER A 55 15.42 -5.94 -11.00
CA SER A 55 15.12 -7.36 -11.08
C SER A 55 14.90 -7.82 -12.53
N THR A 56 14.08 -7.09 -13.30
CA THR A 56 13.76 -7.45 -14.68
C THR A 56 14.90 -7.23 -15.65
N ASN A 57 15.63 -6.13 -15.53
CA ASN A 57 16.57 -5.66 -16.55
C ASN A 57 18.04 -5.91 -16.20
N TYR A 58 18.34 -6.48 -15.03
CA TYR A 58 19.71 -6.80 -14.64
C TYR A 58 19.79 -8.20 -14.05
N VAL A 59 19.14 -8.45 -12.91
CA VAL A 59 19.31 -9.70 -12.15
C VAL A 59 18.81 -10.92 -12.95
N ASN A 60 17.68 -10.80 -13.64
CA ASN A 60 17.16 -11.88 -14.49
C ASN A 60 18.00 -12.16 -15.75
N LEU A 61 18.91 -11.25 -16.11
CA LEU A 61 19.80 -11.39 -17.26
C LEU A 61 21.18 -11.96 -16.88
N ILE A 62 21.45 -12.15 -15.58
CA ILE A 62 22.70 -12.72 -15.11
C ILE A 62 22.76 -14.20 -15.53
N GLN A 63 23.84 -14.58 -16.19
CA GLN A 63 24.13 -15.95 -16.57
C GLN A 63 25.31 -16.48 -15.74
N PRO A 64 25.26 -17.75 -15.30
CA PRO A 64 26.39 -18.36 -14.62
C PRO A 64 27.59 -18.45 -15.57
N ASP A 65 28.76 -18.06 -15.09
CA ASP A 65 30.02 -18.25 -15.79
C ASP A 65 30.34 -19.75 -15.85
N ARG A 66 30.22 -20.31 -17.05
CA ARG A 66 30.50 -21.72 -17.32
C ARG A 66 31.74 -21.91 -18.17
N SER A 67 32.58 -20.88 -18.28
CA SER A 67 33.81 -20.93 -19.08
C SER A 67 34.73 -22.08 -18.64
N GLU A 68 34.88 -22.29 -17.33
CA GLU A 68 35.68 -23.40 -16.77
C GLU A 68 35.06 -24.78 -17.04
N GLU A 69 33.73 -24.91 -16.92
CA GLU A 69 33.03 -26.17 -17.22
C GLU A 69 33.10 -26.54 -18.70
N ILE A 70 33.00 -25.54 -19.59
CA ILE A 70 33.13 -25.72 -21.03
C ILE A 70 34.57 -26.13 -21.38
N ALA A 71 35.58 -25.48 -20.80
CA ALA A 71 36.98 -25.83 -21.01
C ALA A 71 37.30 -27.25 -20.51
N ALA A 72 36.79 -27.64 -19.34
CA ALA A 72 36.95 -28.99 -18.80
C ALA A 72 36.28 -30.06 -19.69
N GLN A 73 35.10 -29.75 -20.25
CA GLN A 73 34.42 -30.65 -21.20
C GLN A 73 35.17 -30.77 -22.53
N GLN A 74 35.67 -29.66 -23.06
CA GLN A 74 36.49 -29.68 -24.27
C GLN A 74 37.77 -30.49 -24.06
N ALA A 75 38.44 -30.34 -22.91
CA ALA A 75 39.62 -31.14 -22.58
C ALA A 75 39.30 -32.64 -22.45
N LEU A 76 38.15 -33.01 -21.87
CA LEU A 76 37.69 -34.40 -21.81
C LEU A 76 37.35 -34.96 -23.20
N GLU A 77 36.67 -34.17 -24.04
CA GLU A 77 36.37 -34.56 -25.42
C GLU A 77 37.65 -34.75 -26.24
N GLU A 78 38.61 -33.83 -26.13
CA GLU A 78 39.91 -33.93 -26.80
C GLU A 78 40.72 -35.13 -26.32
N ALA A 79 40.77 -35.38 -25.01
CA ALA A 79 41.43 -36.56 -24.44
C ALA A 79 40.77 -37.86 -24.92
N SER A 80 39.43 -37.90 -24.99
CA SER A 80 38.70 -39.07 -25.52
C SER A 80 38.97 -39.29 -27.00
N ARG A 81 39.01 -38.22 -27.82
CA ARG A 81 39.36 -38.30 -29.24
C ARG A 81 40.79 -38.76 -29.45
N GLN A 82 41.71 -38.31 -28.60
CA GLN A 82 43.11 -38.71 -28.65
C GLN A 82 43.29 -40.18 -28.26
N ALA A 83 42.65 -40.63 -27.17
CA ALA A 83 42.67 -42.04 -26.77
C ALA A 83 42.08 -42.97 -27.85
N ILE A 84 41.02 -42.53 -28.55
CA ILE A 84 40.45 -43.27 -29.68
C ILE A 84 41.45 -43.33 -30.84
N LYS A 85 42.09 -42.22 -31.22
CA LYS A 85 43.13 -42.20 -32.26
C LYS A 85 44.31 -43.12 -31.92
N ASP A 86 44.75 -43.12 -30.67
CA ASP A 86 45.86 -43.95 -30.18
C ASP A 86 45.48 -45.44 -30.16
N SER A 87 44.22 -45.78 -29.84
CA SER A 87 43.72 -47.15 -29.96
C SER A 87 43.60 -47.60 -31.43
N ARG A 88 43.17 -46.71 -32.32
CA ARG A 88 43.07 -46.97 -33.77
C ARG A 88 44.43 -47.20 -34.42
N GLY A 89 45.45 -46.48 -33.99
CA GLY A 89 46.82 -46.64 -34.49
C GLY A 89 47.45 -48.00 -34.19
N LYS A 90 46.83 -48.82 -33.34
CA LYS A 90 47.34 -50.13 -32.94
C LYS A 90 46.69 -51.32 -33.66
N ASP A 91 45.46 -51.15 -34.17
CA ASP A 91 44.66 -52.22 -34.80
C ASP A 91 44.44 -52.08 -36.31
N LEU A 92 44.85 -50.97 -36.93
CA LEU A 92 44.74 -50.79 -38.38
C LEU A 92 46.13 -50.64 -39.02
N SER A 93 46.55 -51.67 -39.76
CA SER A 93 47.48 -51.44 -40.88
C SER A 93 46.75 -50.61 -41.93
N ASP A 94 47.30 -49.45 -42.28
CA ASP A 94 46.78 -48.49 -43.26
C ASP A 94 46.72 -49.13 -44.66
N VAL A 95 45.72 -49.98 -44.94
CA VAL A 95 45.48 -50.56 -46.27
C VAL A 95 44.77 -49.50 -47.11
N ARG A 96 45.56 -48.69 -47.82
CA ARG A 96 45.05 -47.77 -48.83
C ARG A 96 44.93 -48.51 -50.15
N PHE A 97 43.71 -48.62 -50.67
CA PHE A 97 43.51 -49.08 -52.04
C PHE A 97 43.80 -47.92 -52.99
N ALA A 98 44.33 -48.23 -54.18
CA ALA A 98 44.81 -47.23 -55.13
C ALA A 98 43.71 -46.30 -55.71
N GLU A 99 42.45 -46.57 -55.38
CA GLU A 99 41.27 -45.85 -55.88
C GLU A 99 40.66 -44.88 -54.84
N ASP A 100 41.11 -44.91 -53.57
CA ASP A 100 40.53 -44.07 -52.51
C ASP A 100 40.97 -42.60 -52.60
N SER A 101 39.99 -41.70 -52.50
CA SER A 101 40.22 -40.24 -52.46
C SER A 101 40.41 -39.73 -51.03
N ALA A 102 41.07 -38.57 -50.87
CA ALA A 102 41.29 -37.97 -49.55
C ALA A 102 40.00 -37.65 -48.77
N SER A 103 38.85 -37.58 -49.46
CA SER A 103 37.52 -37.37 -48.89
C SER A 103 36.83 -38.66 -48.39
N ASP A 104 37.26 -39.86 -48.81
CA ASP A 104 36.58 -41.13 -48.46
C ASP A 104 36.92 -41.65 -47.06
N SER A 105 37.97 -41.12 -46.42
CA SER A 105 38.43 -41.57 -45.10
C SER A 105 37.48 -41.26 -43.93
N LEU A 106 36.37 -40.56 -44.17
CA LEU A 106 35.44 -40.08 -43.15
C LEU A 106 33.96 -40.31 -43.46
N ASP A 107 33.62 -41.19 -44.41
CA ASP A 107 32.22 -41.54 -44.65
C ASP A 107 31.73 -42.60 -43.64
N ARG A 108 30.74 -42.20 -42.83
CA ARG A 108 30.08 -43.06 -41.82
C ARG A 108 29.46 -44.32 -42.43
N ALA A 109 29.23 -44.32 -43.75
CA ALA A 109 28.69 -45.44 -44.52
C ALA A 109 29.70 -46.58 -44.76
N GLY A 110 31.01 -46.33 -44.63
CA GLY A 110 32.06 -47.33 -44.83
C GLY A 110 32.65 -47.90 -43.53
N MET A 111 32.19 -47.45 -42.37
CA MET A 111 32.71 -47.93 -41.07
C MET A 111 32.11 -49.29 -40.70
N GLU A 112 32.96 -50.18 -40.20
CA GLU A 112 32.55 -51.46 -39.64
C GLU A 112 31.64 -51.25 -38.40
N GLN A 113 30.74 -52.20 -38.15
CA GLN A 113 29.70 -52.06 -37.12
C GLN A 113 30.27 -51.90 -35.70
N ASP A 114 31.50 -52.38 -35.47
CA ASP A 114 32.23 -52.20 -34.22
C ASP A 114 32.87 -50.81 -34.10
N ASP A 115 33.28 -50.18 -35.20
CA ASP A 115 33.78 -48.79 -35.23
C ASP A 115 32.66 -47.78 -34.96
N LEU A 116 31.45 -48.06 -35.47
CA LEU A 116 30.24 -47.29 -35.15
C LEU A 116 29.92 -47.30 -33.66
N LYS A 117 30.24 -48.38 -32.92
CA LYS A 117 30.00 -48.44 -31.46
C LYS A 117 30.84 -47.43 -30.68
N TYR A 118 32.06 -47.14 -31.12
CA TYR A 118 32.94 -46.16 -30.43
C TYR A 118 32.48 -44.72 -30.68
N MET A 119 32.05 -44.39 -31.90
CA MET A 119 31.47 -43.08 -32.23
C MET A 119 30.12 -42.87 -31.53
N ASP A 120 29.28 -43.90 -31.48
CA ASP A 120 28.02 -43.86 -30.72
C ASP A 120 28.26 -43.88 -29.21
N GLN A 121 29.39 -44.38 -28.72
CA GLN A 121 29.80 -44.25 -27.31
C GLN A 121 30.15 -42.80 -26.96
N VAL A 122 30.88 -42.08 -27.81
CA VAL A 122 31.17 -40.65 -27.63
C VAL A 122 29.88 -39.81 -27.66
N ASN A 123 28.92 -40.16 -28.51
CA ASN A 123 27.58 -39.54 -28.49
C ASN A 123 26.70 -39.98 -27.29
N LYS A 124 27.01 -41.11 -26.65
CA LYS A 124 26.33 -41.62 -25.44
C LYS A 124 26.95 -41.12 -24.13
N THR A 125 28.17 -40.58 -24.15
CA THR A 125 28.71 -39.79 -23.04
C THR A 125 27.91 -38.49 -22.93
N GLY A 126 26.80 -38.63 -22.19
CA GLY A 126 25.83 -37.65 -21.71
C GLY A 126 25.93 -36.24 -22.27
N THR A 127 24.81 -35.79 -22.86
CA THR A 127 24.51 -34.36 -22.92
C THR A 127 24.85 -33.73 -21.55
N PRO A 128 25.67 -32.65 -21.50
CA PRO A 128 26.05 -32.02 -20.26
C PRO A 128 24.84 -31.71 -19.38
N ASP A 129 24.95 -31.87 -18.06
CA ASP A 129 23.81 -31.63 -17.15
C ASP A 129 23.27 -30.20 -17.26
N TRP A 130 24.13 -29.24 -17.57
CA TRP A 130 23.74 -27.85 -17.83
C TRP A 130 22.88 -27.67 -19.10
N LYS A 131 22.96 -28.57 -20.10
CA LYS A 131 22.06 -28.63 -21.26
C LYS A 131 20.75 -29.37 -20.97
N LYS A 132 20.70 -30.22 -19.94
CA LYS A 132 19.48 -30.95 -19.53
C LYS A 132 18.50 -30.07 -18.74
N GLY A 133 18.99 -29.07 -18.00
CA GLY A 133 18.18 -28.23 -17.12
C GLY A 133 17.10 -27.37 -17.79
N LYS A 134 17.20 -27.08 -19.10
CA LYS A 134 16.22 -26.23 -19.82
C LYS A 134 14.98 -27.01 -20.30
N LYS A 135 14.92 -28.33 -20.15
CA LYS A 135 13.87 -29.19 -20.73
C LYS A 135 12.71 -29.56 -19.78
N SER A 136 12.72 -29.09 -18.53
CA SER A 136 11.62 -29.36 -17.58
C SER A 136 10.83 -28.10 -17.26
N ARG A 137 9.90 -27.75 -18.15
CA ARG A 137 8.67 -27.00 -17.85
C ARG A 137 7.73 -26.96 -19.06
N THR A 138 7.40 -28.12 -19.62
CA THR A 138 6.26 -28.23 -20.53
C THR A 138 5.63 -29.61 -20.42
N ALA A 139 4.41 -29.62 -19.86
CA ALA A 139 3.34 -30.61 -19.97
C ALA A 139 3.65 -32.08 -19.62
N GLY A 140 3.11 -32.52 -18.48
CA GLY A 140 3.02 -33.93 -18.11
C GLY A 140 2.52 -34.14 -16.68
N GLY A 141 1.43 -33.48 -16.30
CA GLY A 141 0.74 -33.76 -15.05
C GLY A 141 -0.14 -34.98 -15.22
N VAL A 142 0.24 -36.07 -14.57
CA VAL A 142 -0.58 -37.28 -14.42
C VAL A 142 -1.81 -36.93 -13.59
N ASP A 143 -2.95 -37.34 -14.12
CA ASP A 143 -4.31 -37.23 -13.60
C ASP A 143 -4.40 -37.93 -12.23
N ASP A 144 -4.60 -37.17 -11.15
CA ASP A 144 -5.11 -37.68 -9.87
C ASP A 144 -6.40 -36.93 -9.56
N GLY A 145 -7.49 -37.71 -9.47
CA GLY A 145 -8.88 -37.27 -9.56
C GLY A 145 -9.36 -36.46 -8.36
N SER A 146 -8.89 -35.21 -8.25
CA SER A 146 -9.42 -34.23 -7.30
C SER A 146 -10.37 -33.24 -7.99
N VAL A 147 -11.62 -33.26 -7.55
CA VAL A 147 -12.76 -32.49 -8.07
C VAL A 147 -12.73 -31.00 -7.62
N GLU A 148 -11.56 -30.45 -7.31
CA GLU A 148 -11.42 -29.04 -6.90
C GLU A 148 -10.86 -28.11 -7.99
N SER A 149 -10.46 -28.63 -9.16
CA SER A 149 -9.86 -27.80 -10.22
C SER A 149 -10.89 -27.12 -11.16
N ALA A 150 -12.18 -27.12 -10.81
CA ALA A 150 -13.26 -26.63 -11.68
C ALA A 150 -13.95 -25.34 -11.19
N VAL A 151 -13.21 -24.38 -10.62
CA VAL A 151 -13.72 -22.99 -10.48
C VAL A 151 -12.61 -21.96 -10.69
N GLY A 152 -12.61 -21.36 -11.90
CA GLY A 152 -12.39 -19.92 -12.07
C GLY A 152 -10.96 -19.40 -12.17
N GLY A 153 -10.54 -19.05 -13.39
CA GLY A 153 -9.67 -17.88 -13.62
C GLY A 153 -8.24 -18.15 -14.13
N GLY A 154 -8.07 -19.00 -15.16
CA GLY A 154 -6.73 -19.37 -15.65
C GLY A 154 -6.25 -18.77 -16.98
N ASN A 155 -6.98 -17.87 -17.64
CA ASN A 155 -6.68 -17.51 -19.04
C ASN A 155 -6.20 -16.08 -19.31
N ALA A 156 -5.91 -15.26 -18.29
CA ALA A 156 -5.43 -13.88 -18.50
C ALA A 156 -3.91 -13.69 -18.35
N ILE A 157 -3.16 -14.69 -17.88
CA ILE A 157 -1.72 -14.51 -17.53
C ILE A 157 -0.79 -14.97 -18.66
N LYS A 158 -1.20 -15.91 -19.53
CA LYS A 158 -0.31 -16.48 -20.55
C LYS A 158 -0.05 -15.58 -21.77
N ALA A 159 -0.88 -14.57 -22.01
CA ALA A 159 -0.70 -13.66 -23.16
C ALA A 159 0.30 -12.52 -22.89
N ALA A 160 0.60 -12.21 -21.63
CA ALA A 160 1.56 -11.17 -21.25
C ALA A 160 3.02 -11.66 -21.26
N ASP A 161 3.24 -12.97 -21.23
CA ASP A 161 4.60 -13.56 -21.24
C ASP A 161 5.17 -13.70 -22.67
N SER A 162 4.33 -13.68 -23.71
CA SER A 162 4.78 -13.80 -25.12
C SER A 162 5.24 -12.48 -25.73
N GLU A 163 4.62 -11.34 -25.38
CA GLU A 163 5.08 -10.01 -25.82
C GLU A 163 6.37 -9.57 -25.11
N PHE A 164 6.76 -10.21 -24.01
CA PHE A 164 7.97 -9.86 -23.25
C PHE A 164 9.27 -10.45 -23.83
N LEU A 165 9.16 -11.43 -24.73
CA LEU A 165 10.32 -12.13 -25.30
C LEU A 165 10.90 -11.48 -26.56
N GLU A 166 10.14 -10.65 -27.28
CA GLU A 166 10.63 -9.95 -28.49
C GLU A 166 11.55 -8.75 -28.20
N GLY A 167 11.61 -8.27 -26.94
CA GLY A 167 12.47 -7.15 -26.54
C GLY A 167 13.83 -7.54 -25.94
N MET A 168 14.14 -8.84 -25.82
CA MET A 168 15.35 -9.32 -25.12
C MET A 168 16.56 -9.56 -26.03
N GLU A 169 16.47 -9.30 -27.35
CA GLU A 169 17.57 -9.57 -28.29
C GLU A 169 18.78 -8.64 -28.18
N GLU A 170 18.69 -7.51 -27.45
CA GLU A 170 19.79 -6.52 -27.34
C GLU A 170 20.48 -6.44 -25.97
N ALA A 171 20.03 -7.21 -24.97
CA ALA A 171 20.61 -7.08 -23.62
C ALA A 171 21.83 -8.00 -23.44
N VAL A 172 23.02 -7.39 -23.32
CA VAL A 172 24.29 -8.11 -23.09
C VAL A 172 24.20 -8.94 -21.80
N PRO A 173 24.42 -10.26 -21.86
CA PRO A 173 24.35 -11.11 -20.66
C PRO A 173 25.49 -10.76 -19.70
N VAL A 174 25.15 -10.55 -18.43
CA VAL A 174 26.13 -10.32 -17.36
C VAL A 174 26.56 -11.68 -16.85
N VAL A 175 27.84 -11.99 -16.98
CA VAL A 175 28.41 -13.29 -16.61
C VAL A 175 29.00 -13.21 -15.20
N MET A 176 28.58 -14.09 -14.30
CA MET A 176 29.05 -14.13 -12.90
C MET A 176 29.20 -15.57 -12.40
N MET A 177 30.09 -15.79 -11.43
CA MET A 177 30.24 -17.09 -10.76
C MET A 177 28.93 -17.57 -10.13
N GLU A 178 28.71 -18.88 -10.04
CA GLU A 178 27.44 -19.44 -9.54
C GLU A 178 27.10 -19.00 -8.10
N GLU A 179 28.11 -18.88 -7.24
CA GLU A 179 27.95 -18.39 -5.87
C GLU A 179 27.47 -16.93 -5.82
N ASP A 180 28.07 -16.07 -6.66
CA ASP A 180 27.72 -14.66 -6.79
C ASP A 180 26.33 -14.48 -7.41
N LEU A 181 25.95 -15.33 -8.37
CA LEU A 181 24.61 -15.38 -8.96
C LEU A 181 23.55 -15.74 -7.91
N ALA A 182 23.80 -16.79 -7.12
CA ALA A 182 22.89 -17.20 -6.06
C ALA A 182 22.72 -16.10 -5.01
N MET A 183 23.82 -15.40 -4.68
CA MET A 183 23.80 -14.25 -3.78
C MET A 183 23.02 -13.06 -4.37
N ALA A 184 23.20 -12.73 -5.66
CA ALA A 184 22.48 -11.66 -6.35
C ALA A 184 20.95 -11.90 -6.33
N HIS A 185 20.49 -13.11 -6.70
CA HIS A 185 19.08 -13.47 -6.63
C HIS A 185 18.52 -13.43 -5.20
N ARG A 186 19.31 -13.88 -4.21
CA ARG A 186 18.91 -13.81 -2.80
C ARG A 186 18.73 -12.36 -2.36
N LEU A 187 19.70 -11.48 -2.64
CA LEU A 187 19.64 -10.07 -2.30
C LEU A 187 18.50 -9.35 -3.02
N ASP A 188 18.26 -9.62 -4.29
CA ASP A 188 17.13 -9.05 -5.04
C ASP A 188 15.78 -9.48 -4.45
N SER A 189 15.65 -10.77 -4.11
CA SER A 189 14.44 -11.29 -3.47
C SER A 189 14.19 -10.65 -2.10
N LEU A 190 15.25 -10.41 -1.32
CA LEU A 190 15.17 -9.75 -0.03
C LEU A 190 14.79 -8.28 -0.19
N ASN A 191 15.39 -7.58 -1.15
CA ASN A 191 15.07 -6.20 -1.47
C ASN A 191 13.56 -6.04 -1.79
N LEU A 192 13.03 -6.84 -2.72
CA LEU A 192 11.61 -6.80 -3.10
C LEU A 192 10.67 -7.19 -1.95
N LYS A 193 11.00 -8.23 -1.17
CA LYS A 193 10.19 -8.62 0.00
C LYS A 193 10.15 -7.52 1.05
N THR A 194 11.30 -6.89 1.32
CA THR A 194 11.43 -5.81 2.30
C THR A 194 10.61 -4.60 1.87
N ILE A 195 10.69 -4.19 0.61
CA ILE A 195 9.92 -3.07 0.09
C ILE A 195 8.40 -3.34 0.16
N ARG A 196 7.95 -4.54 -0.22
CA ARG A 196 6.52 -4.90 -0.11
C ARG A 196 6.03 -4.83 1.34
N PHE A 197 6.83 -5.33 2.28
CA PHE A 197 6.54 -5.20 3.71
C PHE A 197 6.46 -3.73 4.14
N LEU A 198 7.44 -2.89 3.73
CA LEU A 198 7.48 -1.48 4.07
C LEU A 198 6.29 -0.69 3.46
N ILE A 199 5.82 -1.05 2.27
CA ILE A 199 4.62 -0.45 1.67
C ILE A 199 3.39 -0.81 2.52
N ALA A 200 3.22 -2.10 2.86
CA ALA A 200 2.09 -2.55 3.68
C ALA A 200 2.09 -1.86 5.06
N LEU A 201 3.25 -1.81 5.72
CA LEU A 201 3.43 -1.11 6.99
C LEU A 201 3.22 0.41 6.83
N GLY A 202 3.66 1.00 5.72
CA GLY A 202 3.46 2.42 5.40
C GLY A 202 1.99 2.79 5.27
N LEU A 203 1.17 1.95 4.64
CA LEU A 203 -0.29 2.13 4.58
C LEU A 203 -0.91 2.12 5.98
N VAL A 204 -0.52 1.18 6.82
CA VAL A 204 -0.97 1.10 8.23
C VAL A 204 -0.55 2.36 9.00
N MET A 205 0.70 2.81 8.84
CA MET A 205 1.22 4.00 9.51
C MET A 205 0.51 5.28 9.06
N VAL A 206 0.21 5.42 7.77
CA VAL A 206 -0.60 6.55 7.25
C VAL A 206 -2.01 6.53 7.82
N GLY A 207 -2.65 5.37 7.90
CA GLY A 207 -3.96 5.22 8.54
C GLY A 207 -3.92 5.57 10.03
N TYR A 208 -2.90 5.09 10.75
CA TYR A 208 -2.70 5.40 12.17
C TYR A 208 -2.44 6.89 12.42
N ASP A 209 -1.55 7.51 11.65
CA ASP A 209 -1.25 8.95 11.73
C ASP A 209 -2.47 9.80 11.38
N TYR A 210 -3.29 9.36 10.41
CA TYR A 210 -4.57 9.98 10.10
C TYR A 210 -5.52 9.95 11.32
N LEU A 211 -5.73 8.77 11.92
CA LEU A 211 -6.58 8.60 13.10
C LEU A 211 -6.05 9.42 14.29
N LYS A 212 -4.73 9.48 14.48
CA LYS A 212 -4.07 10.24 15.55
C LYS A 212 -4.22 11.76 15.41
N ARG A 213 -4.63 12.26 14.24
CA ARG A 213 -4.88 13.69 14.02
C ARG A 213 -6.35 14.04 13.89
N ALA A 214 -7.24 13.07 13.76
CA ALA A 214 -8.62 13.27 13.35
C ALA A 214 -9.44 14.16 14.29
N ASN A 215 -9.02 14.29 15.56
CA ASN A 215 -9.66 15.12 16.58
C ASN A 215 -8.76 16.26 17.12
N ILE A 216 -7.58 16.49 16.50
CA ILE A 216 -6.66 17.57 16.90
C ILE A 216 -6.86 18.79 16.00
N TYR A 217 -7.65 19.75 16.47
CA TYR A 217 -7.93 20.98 15.73
C TYR A 217 -6.65 21.67 15.23
N GLY A 218 -6.70 22.13 13.98
CA GLY A 218 -5.54 22.72 13.29
C GLY A 218 -4.58 21.70 12.65
N LYS A 219 -4.52 20.45 13.13
CA LYS A 219 -3.69 19.36 12.58
C LYS A 219 -4.48 18.29 11.83
N GLU A 220 -5.81 18.30 11.93
CA GLU A 220 -6.69 17.33 11.27
C GLU A 220 -6.52 17.30 9.74
N SER A 221 -6.49 16.10 9.16
CA SER A 221 -6.39 15.86 7.71
C SER A 221 -7.77 15.93 7.02
N PHE A 222 -7.92 15.43 5.79
CA PHE A 222 -9.20 15.39 5.07
C PHE A 222 -10.31 14.68 5.88
N PRO A 223 -11.54 15.22 6.00
CA PRO A 223 -12.59 14.63 6.82
C PRO A 223 -13.15 13.35 6.17
N LEU A 224 -12.78 12.19 6.69
CA LEU A 224 -13.37 10.90 6.33
C LEU A 224 -14.56 10.63 7.25
N SER A 225 -15.60 10.04 6.68
CA SER A 225 -16.80 9.63 7.41
C SER A 225 -16.58 8.32 8.16
N LEU A 226 -15.74 8.35 9.19
CA LEU A 226 -15.48 7.21 10.07
C LEU A 226 -16.40 7.23 11.29
N PRO A 227 -16.80 6.06 11.83
CA PRO A 227 -17.54 6.02 13.09
C PRO A 227 -16.78 6.74 14.21
N SER A 228 -17.45 7.67 14.89
CA SER A 228 -16.79 8.49 15.92
C SER A 228 -16.24 7.65 17.07
N ALA A 229 -16.79 6.46 17.34
CA ALA A 229 -16.23 5.51 18.29
C ALA A 229 -14.79 5.07 17.95
N TRP A 230 -14.48 4.87 16.66
CA TRP A 230 -13.13 4.51 16.21
C TRP A 230 -12.17 5.69 16.35
N LEU A 231 -12.61 6.88 15.96
CA LEU A 231 -11.82 8.12 16.07
C LEU A 231 -11.51 8.43 17.54
N ASN A 232 -12.55 8.44 18.38
CA ASN A 232 -12.49 8.81 19.79
C ASN A 232 -11.75 7.75 20.64
N GLY A 233 -11.65 6.51 20.17
CA GLY A 233 -10.86 5.46 20.82
C GLY A 233 -9.35 5.70 20.75
N LEU A 234 -8.84 6.18 19.60
CA LEU A 234 -7.42 6.52 19.45
C LEU A 234 -7.11 7.95 19.92
N THR A 235 -7.96 8.91 19.56
CA THR A 235 -7.80 10.30 19.96
C THR A 235 -9.10 10.82 20.51
N PRO A 236 -9.24 10.97 21.83
CA PRO A 236 -10.49 11.45 22.41
C PRO A 236 -10.78 12.86 21.91
N LEU A 237 -12.03 13.10 21.50
CA LEU A 237 -12.49 14.43 21.13
C LEU A 237 -12.43 15.34 22.38
N PRO A 238 -11.79 16.51 22.30
CA PRO A 238 -11.85 17.48 23.39
C PRO A 238 -13.30 17.95 23.57
N VAL A 239 -13.73 18.02 24.82
CA VAL A 239 -15.13 18.29 25.14
C VAL A 239 -15.46 19.77 24.97
N VAL A 240 -14.51 20.65 25.26
CA VAL A 240 -14.62 22.09 25.07
C VAL A 240 -13.43 22.55 24.23
N VAL A 241 -13.71 23.32 23.19
CA VAL A 241 -12.73 23.76 22.20
C VAL A 241 -12.90 25.25 21.98
N GLU A 242 -11.92 26.03 22.40
CA GLU A 242 -11.89 27.47 22.11
C GLU A 242 -11.17 27.70 20.78
N ARG A 243 -11.79 28.48 19.88
CA ARG A 243 -11.25 28.74 18.54
C ARG A 243 -11.19 30.24 18.24
N PRO A 244 -10.08 30.74 17.68
CA PRO A 244 -9.98 32.12 17.23
C PRO A 244 -10.73 32.39 15.91
N SER A 245 -10.99 31.33 15.12
CA SER A 245 -11.68 31.40 13.84
C SER A 245 -13.01 30.64 13.87
N PRO A 246 -14.01 31.06 13.07
CA PRO A 246 -15.30 30.40 13.03
C PRO A 246 -15.17 28.92 12.69
N ALA A 247 -15.98 28.09 13.33
CA ALA A 247 -15.94 26.66 13.14
C ALA A 247 -16.24 26.29 11.67
N ASP A 248 -15.38 25.49 11.05
CA ASP A 248 -15.62 24.93 9.71
C ASP A 248 -16.77 23.90 9.77
N LEU A 249 -18.01 24.39 9.65
CA LEU A 249 -19.24 23.59 9.68
C LEU A 249 -19.27 22.57 8.55
N ALA A 250 -18.73 22.93 7.38
CA ALA A 250 -18.68 22.04 6.22
C ALA A 250 -17.83 20.80 6.49
N ARG A 251 -16.73 20.96 7.24
CA ARG A 251 -15.88 19.87 7.67
C ARG A 251 -16.57 18.94 8.66
N LEU A 252 -17.28 19.47 9.65
CA LEU A 252 -18.05 18.66 10.61
C LEU A 252 -19.08 17.81 9.86
N ALA A 253 -19.84 18.43 8.95
CA ALA A 253 -20.80 17.73 8.11
C ALA A 253 -20.15 16.66 7.21
N LYS A 254 -19.00 16.96 6.59
CA LYS A 254 -18.24 15.99 5.76
C LYS A 254 -17.77 14.76 6.56
N ARG A 255 -17.41 14.95 7.84
CA ARG A 255 -17.04 13.87 8.77
C ARG A 255 -18.25 13.01 9.15
N GLY A 256 -19.47 13.50 8.92
CA GLY A 256 -20.72 12.83 9.27
C GLY A 256 -21.34 13.37 10.55
N ASP A 257 -20.55 14.04 11.38
CA ASP A 257 -21.00 14.62 12.64
C ASP A 257 -22.11 15.65 12.45
N SER A 258 -23.09 15.63 13.36
CA SER A 258 -24.15 16.62 13.41
C SER A 258 -23.73 17.81 14.24
N PHE A 259 -24.26 18.98 13.91
CA PHE A 259 -23.94 20.19 14.64
C PHE A 259 -25.18 21.07 14.85
N VAL A 260 -25.12 21.86 15.91
CA VAL A 260 -26.02 22.97 16.15
C VAL A 260 -25.18 24.23 16.17
N TYR A 261 -25.45 25.16 15.26
CA TYR A 261 -24.78 26.44 15.18
C TYR A 261 -25.67 27.51 15.81
N LEU A 262 -25.17 28.14 16.88
CA LEU A 262 -25.87 29.15 17.66
C LEU A 262 -25.23 30.50 17.38
N THR A 263 -25.97 31.43 16.75
CA THR A 263 -25.45 32.75 16.39
C THR A 263 -26.50 33.84 16.60
N ASP A 264 -26.04 35.07 16.80
CA ASP A 264 -26.85 36.29 16.81
C ASP A 264 -26.76 37.05 15.48
N ASP A 265 -25.89 36.60 14.56
CA ASP A 265 -25.67 37.22 13.27
C ASP A 265 -26.49 36.56 12.15
N LYS A 266 -27.51 37.30 11.70
CA LYS A 266 -28.38 36.89 10.59
C LYS A 266 -27.62 36.81 9.26
N GLU A 267 -26.56 37.61 9.07
CA GLU A 267 -25.78 37.58 7.83
C GLU A 267 -24.92 36.32 7.73
N SER A 268 -24.30 35.90 8.84
CA SER A 268 -23.57 34.64 8.92
C SER A 268 -24.48 33.44 8.69
N THR A 269 -25.70 33.47 9.22
CA THR A 269 -26.72 32.44 8.99
C THR A 269 -27.12 32.33 7.52
N ALA A 270 -27.29 33.46 6.83
CA ALA A 270 -27.70 33.48 5.43
C ALA A 270 -26.67 32.84 4.49
N LYS A 271 -25.37 32.92 4.83
CA LYS A 271 -24.26 32.33 4.06
C LYS A 271 -24.15 30.81 4.21
N ILE A 272 -24.83 30.21 5.20
CA ILE A 272 -24.78 28.76 5.43
C ILE A 272 -25.65 28.05 4.39
N PRO A 273 -25.11 27.06 3.65
CA PRO A 273 -25.88 26.30 2.67
C PRO A 273 -26.94 25.43 3.36
N GLU A 274 -28.06 25.22 2.67
CA GLU A 274 -29.18 24.39 3.14
C GLU A 274 -28.82 22.91 3.27
N SER A 275 -27.76 22.45 2.61
CA SER A 275 -27.27 21.08 2.77
C SER A 275 -25.77 20.97 2.55
N PHE A 276 -25.17 20.00 3.24
CA PHE A 276 -23.76 19.61 3.06
C PHE A 276 -23.67 18.21 2.46
N ARG A 277 -22.65 17.99 1.62
CA ARG A 277 -22.34 16.64 1.10
C ARG A 277 -21.46 15.89 2.09
N ARG A 278 -21.88 14.69 2.51
CA ARG A 278 -21.01 13.75 3.23
C ARG A 278 -20.02 13.08 2.27
N VAL A 279 -18.83 12.75 2.79
CA VAL A 279 -17.78 12.03 2.02
C VAL A 279 -17.96 10.50 2.10
N SER A 280 -19.20 10.03 2.25
CA SER A 280 -19.51 8.60 2.31
C SER A 280 -19.62 8.01 0.90
N LEU A 281 -19.29 6.72 0.74
CA LEU A 281 -19.47 5.95 -0.51
C LEU A 281 -20.91 6.05 -1.04
N CYS A 282 -21.89 6.15 -0.14
CA CYS A 282 -23.28 6.48 -0.46
C CYS A 282 -23.47 8.00 -0.25
N ARG A 283 -23.72 8.73 -1.34
CA ARG A 283 -23.80 10.20 -1.40
C ARG A 283 -25.02 10.76 -0.64
N GLU A 284 -25.02 10.68 0.68
CA GLU A 284 -26.05 11.31 1.51
C GLU A 284 -25.74 12.81 1.68
N LYS A 285 -26.74 13.63 1.37
CA LYS A 285 -26.77 15.03 1.78
C LYS A 285 -27.30 15.10 3.21
N VAL A 286 -26.71 15.97 4.01
CA VAL A 286 -27.26 16.33 5.32
C VAL A 286 -27.90 17.68 5.17
N ASP A 287 -29.19 17.74 5.49
CA ASP A 287 -29.94 18.98 5.47
C ASP A 287 -29.61 19.80 6.73
N VAL A 288 -29.53 21.11 6.53
CA VAL A 288 -29.29 22.11 7.57
C VAL A 288 -30.59 22.88 7.73
N LEU A 289 -31.28 22.64 8.83
CA LEU A 289 -32.56 23.26 9.12
C LEU A 289 -32.34 24.55 9.90
N ARG A 290 -33.01 25.62 9.47
CA ARG A 290 -33.00 26.91 10.17
C ARG A 290 -34.12 26.92 11.19
N ALA A 291 -33.75 27.04 12.46
CA ALA A 291 -34.67 27.14 13.58
C ALA A 291 -34.93 28.62 13.86
N GLU A 292 -35.69 29.26 12.98
CA GLU A 292 -36.02 30.69 13.06
C GLU A 292 -36.87 31.01 14.29
N SER A 293 -36.51 32.08 15.02
CA SER A 293 -37.20 32.50 16.24
C SER A 293 -38.68 32.90 16.04
N GLU A 294 -39.10 33.24 14.83
CA GLU A 294 -40.43 33.81 14.53
C GLU A 294 -41.48 32.75 14.17
N LEU A 295 -41.05 31.57 13.73
CA LEU A 295 -41.93 30.44 13.42
C LEU A 295 -41.69 29.33 14.45
N GLY A 296 -42.54 29.26 15.48
CA GLY A 296 -42.59 28.20 16.49
C GLY A 296 -42.93 26.80 15.95
N THR A 297 -42.38 26.42 14.80
CA THR A 297 -42.62 25.16 14.10
C THR A 297 -41.67 24.04 14.54
N ILE A 298 -40.47 24.38 15.03
CA ILE A 298 -39.44 23.41 15.42
C ILE A 298 -39.22 23.49 16.94
N ASP A 299 -39.59 22.44 17.66
CA ASP A 299 -39.39 22.32 19.12
C ASP A 299 -37.93 21.97 19.48
N ASN A 300 -37.47 22.41 20.66
CA ASN A 300 -36.13 22.15 21.18
C ASN A 300 -35.88 20.64 21.40
N ASP A 301 -36.92 19.90 21.80
CA ASP A 301 -36.88 18.44 21.93
C ASP A 301 -36.67 17.76 20.58
N PHE A 302 -37.35 18.26 19.54
CA PHE A 302 -37.18 17.76 18.19
C PHE A 302 -35.76 18.00 17.67
N ILE A 303 -35.19 19.19 17.92
CA ILE A 303 -33.80 19.49 17.56
C ILE A 303 -32.87 18.48 18.24
N PHE A 304 -33.01 18.27 19.55
CA PHE A 304 -32.17 17.35 20.31
C PHE A 304 -32.23 15.90 19.80
N GLU A 305 -33.42 15.34 19.59
CA GLU A 305 -33.56 13.97 19.11
C GLU A 305 -33.01 13.83 17.68
N THR A 306 -33.22 14.83 16.84
CA THR A 306 -32.78 14.79 15.44
C THR A 306 -31.26 14.81 15.33
N ILE A 307 -30.57 15.65 16.12
CA ILE A 307 -29.10 15.64 16.17
C ILE A 307 -28.55 14.39 16.87
N TRP A 308 -29.26 13.86 17.88
CA TRP A 308 -28.84 12.64 18.59
C TRP A 308 -28.74 11.43 17.65
N PHE A 309 -29.69 11.32 16.72
CA PHE A 309 -29.68 10.28 15.68
C PHE A 309 -28.88 10.65 14.42
N GLY A 310 -28.30 11.84 14.37
CA GLY A 310 -27.44 12.28 13.28
C GLY A 310 -28.15 12.54 11.94
N ARG A 311 -29.45 12.91 11.98
CA ARG A 311 -30.33 13.03 10.81
C ARG A 311 -30.19 14.37 10.09
N SER A 312 -30.05 15.47 10.83
CA SER A 312 -29.87 16.81 10.30
C SER A 312 -29.02 17.67 11.24
N SER A 313 -28.52 18.79 10.73
CA SER A 313 -27.90 19.84 11.52
C SER A 313 -28.83 21.05 11.62
N PHE A 314 -28.62 21.90 12.62
CA PHE A 314 -29.49 23.05 12.86
C PHE A 314 -28.70 24.35 12.98
N VAL A 315 -29.32 25.45 12.58
CA VAL A 315 -28.85 26.81 12.81
C VAL A 315 -29.91 27.58 13.59
N VAL A 316 -29.50 28.23 14.68
CA VAL A 316 -30.34 29.09 15.51
C VAL A 316 -29.79 30.51 15.41
N ASP A 317 -30.66 31.45 15.03
CA ASP A 317 -30.34 32.83 14.70
C ASP A 317 -30.68 33.85 15.81
N SER A 318 -31.00 33.35 17.00
CA SER A 318 -31.47 34.16 18.14
C SER A 318 -30.74 33.78 19.42
N ALA A 319 -30.19 34.77 20.11
CA ALA A 319 -29.50 34.60 21.39
C ALA A 319 -30.43 34.02 22.47
N ALA A 320 -31.65 34.56 22.61
CA ALA A 320 -32.62 34.09 23.58
C ALA A 320 -33.03 32.64 23.33
N ARG A 321 -33.23 32.26 22.06
CA ARG A 321 -33.54 30.87 21.70
C ARG A 321 -32.35 29.94 21.95
N SER A 322 -31.14 30.41 21.70
CA SER A 322 -29.92 29.64 21.95
C SER A 322 -29.73 29.31 23.42
N GLU A 323 -29.98 30.27 24.32
CA GLU A 323 -29.96 30.04 25.77
C GLU A 323 -31.00 29.00 26.21
N GLN A 324 -32.25 29.15 25.75
CA GLN A 324 -33.33 28.17 26.03
C GLN A 324 -32.98 26.76 25.50
N LEU A 325 -32.35 26.68 24.32
CA LEU A 325 -31.93 25.41 23.75
C LEU A 325 -30.85 24.73 24.60
N ILE A 326 -29.86 25.50 25.07
CA ILE A 326 -28.79 24.96 25.92
C ILE A 326 -29.34 24.45 27.25
N GLU A 327 -30.21 25.22 27.91
CA GLU A 327 -30.86 24.78 29.15
C GLU A 327 -31.60 23.46 28.94
N ARG A 328 -32.38 23.38 27.87
CA ARG A 328 -33.09 22.14 27.53
C ARG A 328 -32.14 20.99 27.19
N PHE A 329 -31.05 21.25 26.48
CA PHE A 329 -30.03 20.23 26.18
C PHE A 329 -29.40 19.70 27.46
N LEU A 330 -29.08 20.54 28.44
CA LEU A 330 -28.51 20.10 29.72
C LEU A 330 -29.47 19.14 30.46
N GLU A 331 -30.78 19.44 30.46
CA GLU A 331 -31.80 18.54 31.04
C GLU A 331 -31.83 17.18 30.32
N LEU A 332 -31.90 17.20 28.98
CA LEU A 332 -31.98 15.98 28.17
C LEU A 332 -30.69 15.16 28.26
N LEU A 333 -29.52 15.80 28.24
CA LEU A 333 -28.23 15.15 28.40
C LEU A 333 -28.09 14.50 29.78
N THR A 334 -28.67 15.09 30.82
CA THR A 334 -28.70 14.48 32.17
C THR A 334 -29.49 13.17 32.15
N LYS A 335 -30.68 13.16 31.54
CA LYS A 335 -31.49 11.93 31.34
C LYS A 335 -30.74 10.87 30.52
N ARG A 336 -30.02 11.28 29.46
CA ARG A 336 -29.23 10.36 28.63
C ARG A 336 -28.02 9.80 29.38
N LYS A 337 -27.38 10.59 30.23
CA LYS A 337 -26.27 10.14 31.09
C LYS A 337 -26.73 9.08 32.09
N GLU A 338 -27.90 9.24 32.71
CA GLU A 338 -28.47 8.25 33.66
C GLU A 338 -28.70 6.89 32.99
N THR A 339 -29.21 6.91 31.75
CA THR A 339 -29.42 5.71 30.93
C THR A 339 -28.15 5.19 30.26
N ARG A 340 -27.00 5.85 30.48
CA ARG A 340 -25.69 5.57 29.83
C ARG A 340 -25.76 5.57 28.30
N ALA A 341 -26.72 6.29 27.73
CA ALA A 341 -26.89 6.41 26.30
C ALA A 341 -25.78 7.32 25.71
N LYS A 342 -25.24 6.93 24.56
CA LYS A 342 -24.23 7.70 23.81
C LYS A 342 -24.65 7.88 22.36
N VAL A 343 -24.27 9.01 21.78
CA VAL A 343 -24.47 9.26 20.36
C VAL A 343 -23.57 8.33 19.52
N LYS A 344 -24.09 7.89 18.37
CA LYS A 344 -23.34 7.05 17.42
C LYS A 344 -22.25 7.84 16.70
N GLN A 345 -22.56 9.08 16.33
CA GLN A 345 -21.62 10.06 15.81
C GLN A 345 -21.56 11.27 16.72
N SER A 346 -20.39 11.87 16.88
CA SER A 346 -20.19 13.02 17.76
C SER A 346 -21.10 14.18 17.34
N VAL A 347 -21.66 14.88 18.33
CA VAL A 347 -22.51 16.05 18.11
C VAL A 347 -21.80 17.30 18.60
N HIS A 348 -21.73 18.33 17.76
CA HIS A 348 -21.04 19.59 18.08
C HIS A 348 -22.04 20.71 18.33
N VAL A 349 -21.94 21.36 19.47
CA VAL A 349 -22.62 22.62 19.74
C VAL A 349 -21.62 23.74 19.49
N VAL A 350 -21.89 24.58 18.50
CA VAL A 350 -21.03 25.72 18.14
C VAL A 350 -21.67 26.99 18.69
N TRP A 351 -21.02 27.59 19.68
CA TRP A 351 -21.42 28.84 20.30
C TRP A 351 -20.71 30.01 19.62
N ASP A 352 -21.46 30.75 18.83
CA ASP A 352 -21.02 31.92 18.06
C ASP A 352 -21.91 33.13 18.36
N LEU A 353 -22.14 33.36 19.65
CA LEU A 353 -22.85 34.52 20.17
C LEU A 353 -21.85 35.54 20.71
N LYS A 354 -22.16 36.83 20.57
CA LYS A 354 -21.37 37.91 21.18
C LYS A 354 -21.26 37.79 22.70
N THR A 355 -22.31 37.30 23.35
CA THR A 355 -22.31 37.06 24.79
C THR A 355 -21.58 35.75 25.10
N PRO A 356 -20.55 35.76 25.97
CA PRO A 356 -19.86 34.54 26.35
C PRO A 356 -20.78 33.62 27.15
N MET A 357 -20.63 32.31 26.95
CA MET A 357 -21.38 31.33 27.71
C MET A 357 -21.01 31.41 29.20
N PRO A 358 -21.98 31.42 30.13
CA PRO A 358 -21.71 31.41 31.57
C PRO A 358 -20.83 30.21 31.97
N GLU A 359 -19.79 30.46 32.77
CA GLU A 359 -18.79 29.44 33.11
C GLU A 359 -19.39 28.21 33.81
N VAL A 360 -20.43 28.42 34.62
CA VAL A 360 -21.18 27.34 35.28
C VAL A 360 -21.88 26.43 34.25
N GLN A 361 -22.52 27.02 33.23
CA GLN A 361 -23.16 26.26 32.17
C GLN A 361 -22.11 25.53 31.32
N LYS A 362 -20.98 26.16 31.02
CA LYS A 362 -19.85 25.58 30.29
C LYS A 362 -19.30 24.33 31.00
N GLN A 363 -19.08 24.41 32.31
CA GLN A 363 -18.59 23.28 33.12
C GLN A 363 -19.62 22.14 33.20
N ASN A 364 -20.90 22.45 33.43
CA ASN A 364 -21.96 21.46 33.46
C ASN A 364 -22.10 20.74 32.11
N PHE A 365 -22.06 21.51 31.01
CA PHE A 365 -22.07 20.95 29.67
C PHE A 365 -20.87 20.04 29.45
N ALA A 366 -19.66 20.44 29.86
CA ALA A 366 -18.47 19.61 29.67
C ALA A 366 -18.56 18.25 30.39
N ILE A 367 -19.11 18.21 31.61
CA ILE A 367 -19.29 16.96 32.35
C ILE A 367 -20.27 16.03 31.62
N LEU A 368 -21.39 16.58 31.14
CA LEU A 368 -22.43 15.81 30.44
C LEU A 368 -21.98 15.36 29.05
N ALA A 369 -21.35 16.26 28.30
CA ALA A 369 -20.89 16.04 26.94
C ALA A 369 -19.84 14.93 26.85
N LYS A 370 -18.92 14.84 27.83
CA LYS A 370 -17.97 13.73 27.96
C LYS A 370 -18.66 12.37 28.09
N ALA A 371 -19.81 12.32 28.78
CA ALA A 371 -20.54 11.09 29.01
C ALA A 371 -21.38 10.67 27.81
N THR A 372 -21.95 11.62 27.07
CA THR A 372 -22.91 11.36 25.98
C THR A 372 -22.30 11.39 24.59
N GLY A 373 -21.11 11.96 24.40
CA GLY A 373 -20.43 12.10 23.10
C GLY A 373 -20.67 13.43 22.38
N PHE A 374 -21.02 14.47 23.15
CA PHE A 374 -21.13 15.84 22.64
C PHE A 374 -19.80 16.59 22.79
N SER A 375 -19.66 17.70 22.06
CA SER A 375 -18.58 18.66 22.23
C SER A 375 -19.09 20.09 22.04
N LEU A 376 -18.49 21.01 22.78
CA LEU A 376 -18.75 22.44 22.74
C LEU A 376 -17.60 23.14 22.03
N ILE A 377 -17.92 23.90 20.98
CA ILE A 377 -16.97 24.74 20.25
C ILE A 377 -17.32 26.19 20.54
N LEU A 378 -16.41 26.92 21.16
CA LEU A 378 -16.56 28.33 21.52
C LEU A 378 -15.74 29.18 20.54
N ASN A 379 -16.37 30.16 19.92
CA ASN A 379 -15.63 31.18 19.15
C ASN A 379 -15.07 32.24 20.11
N SER A 380 -13.75 32.36 20.15
CA SER A 380 -12.98 33.21 21.05
C SER A 380 -12.91 34.68 20.61
N GLN A 381 -13.68 35.12 19.61
CA GLN A 381 -13.60 36.49 19.08
C GLN A 381 -14.05 37.57 20.08
N GLY A 382 -14.58 37.20 21.25
CA GLY A 382 -14.94 38.13 22.33
C GLY A 382 -13.89 38.33 23.42
N ASN A 383 -12.71 37.69 23.37
CA ASN A 383 -11.74 37.73 24.48
C ASN A 383 -10.53 38.64 24.27
N THR A 384 -10.55 39.54 23.27
CA THR A 384 -9.61 40.66 23.23
C THR A 384 -10.15 41.80 24.09
N ALA A 385 -10.11 41.61 25.39
CA ALA A 385 -10.01 42.70 26.35
C ALA A 385 -8.58 42.63 26.92
N ASP A 386 -7.68 43.35 26.27
CA ASP A 386 -6.56 44.10 26.86
C ASP A 386 -5.98 45.05 25.81
#